data_AF-A0A0C2WNS7-F1
#
_entry.id   AF-A0A0C2WNS7-F1
#
_cell.length_a   1.000
_cell.length_b   1.000
_cell.length_c   1.000
_cell.angle_alpha   90.00
_cell.angle_beta   90.00
_cell.angle_gamma   90.00
#
_symmetry.space_group_name_H-M   'P 1'
#
loop_
_entity.id
_entity.type
_entity.pdbx_description
1 polymer ?
#
loop_
_entity_poly.entity_id
_entity_poly.type
_entity_poly.pdbx_seq_one_letter_code
_entity_poly.pdbx_strand_id
1 'polypeptide(L)'
;MLEVARTIRYIHSMDIVLDSGFIELDFIYLDSNRRAKVTFIGSFAWWSKEASMYSYEDDLSGFTYESNISAFGGLFHSVCFDGDDENVPPNNINGPVEDVKTLIERCQDAKSRLTMEVVVKEMETWDLT
;
A
#
# COMPACT_ATOMS: atom_id res chain seq x y z
N MET A 1 8.89 -3.65 -2.14
CA MET A 1 7.46 -3.69 -1.73
C MET A 1 7.25 -4.05 -0.27
N LEU A 2 7.82 -5.14 0.27
CA LEU A 2 7.66 -5.48 1.70
C LEU A 2 8.06 -4.33 2.66
N GLU A 3 9.12 -3.59 2.36
CA GLU A 3 9.53 -2.44 3.16
C GLU A 3 8.52 -1.28 3.13
N VAL A 4 7.87 -1.04 1.98
CA VAL A 4 6.77 -0.07 1.84
C VAL A 4 5.58 -0.52 2.68
N ALA A 5 5.18 -1.79 2.58
CA ALA A 5 4.08 -2.36 3.37
C ALA A 5 4.34 -2.22 4.88
N ARG A 6 5.56 -2.51 5.32
CA ARG A 6 5.99 -2.34 6.73
C ARG A 6 5.91 -0.90 7.19
N THR A 7 6.29 0.05 6.33
CA THR A 7 6.19 1.49 6.62
C THR A 7 4.73 1.91 6.80
N ILE A 8 3.84 1.53 5.89
CA ILE A 8 2.41 1.85 6.00
C ILE A 8 1.82 1.20 7.26
N ARG A 9 2.13 -0.07 7.54
CA ARG A 9 1.72 -0.75 8.78
C ARG A 9 2.18 0.01 10.04
N TYR A 10 3.42 0.49 10.06
CA TYR A 10 3.95 1.28 11.17
C TYR A 10 3.16 2.58 11.36
N ILE A 11 2.84 3.27 10.26
CA ILE A 11 2.02 4.49 10.30
C ILE A 11 0.61 4.21 10.83
N HIS A 12 -0.05 3.14 10.35
CA HIS A 12 -1.36 2.71 10.87
C HIS A 12 -1.31 2.38 12.36
N SER A 13 -0.21 1.81 12.87
CA SER A 13 -0.06 1.51 14.30
C SER A 13 -0.01 2.76 15.19
N MET A 14 0.21 3.94 14.61
CA MET A 14 0.13 5.24 15.28
C MET A 14 -1.24 5.90 15.16
N ASP A 15 -2.25 5.17 14.67
CA ASP A 15 -3.60 5.66 14.35
C ASP A 15 -3.60 6.80 13.32
N ILE A 16 -2.67 6.72 12.36
CA ILE A 16 -2.55 7.66 11.23
C ILE A 16 -2.99 6.94 9.95
N VAL A 17 -3.89 7.59 9.23
CA VAL A 17 -4.27 7.26 7.86
C VAL A 17 -3.50 8.17 6.91
N LEU A 18 -3.15 7.65 5.75
CA LEU A 18 -2.36 8.36 4.76
C LEU A 18 -3.35 8.93 3.76
N ASP A 19 -2.97 10.00 3.09
CA ASP A 19 -3.61 10.37 1.85
C ASP A 19 -3.26 9.29 0.80
N SER A 20 -4.26 8.59 0.27
CA SER A 20 -4.05 7.56 -0.74
C SER A 20 -3.33 8.07 -1.98
N GLY A 21 -3.46 9.36 -2.34
CA GLY A 21 -2.74 9.96 -3.46
C GLY A 21 -1.22 10.04 -3.24
N PHE A 22 -0.74 9.81 -2.02
CA PHE A 22 0.69 9.74 -1.69
C PHE A 22 1.23 8.30 -1.66
N ILE A 23 0.40 7.29 -1.95
CA ILE A 23 0.81 5.89 -2.06
C ILE A 23 0.98 5.55 -3.55
N GLU A 24 1.87 6.29 -4.20
CA GLU A 24 2.17 6.17 -5.63
C GLU A 24 3.69 6.19 -5.85
N LEU A 25 4.13 5.80 -7.05
CA LEU A 25 5.56 5.68 -7.39
C LEU A 25 6.34 6.98 -7.19
N ASP A 26 5.73 8.12 -7.50
CA ASP A 26 6.36 9.45 -7.42
C ASP A 26 6.76 9.84 -5.98
N PHE A 27 6.16 9.19 -4.98
CA PHE A 27 6.41 9.46 -3.56
C PHE A 27 7.31 8.41 -2.90
N ILE A 28 7.79 7.43 -3.66
CA ILE A 28 8.64 6.36 -3.17
C ILE A 28 10.01 6.45 -3.85
N TYR A 29 11.05 6.56 -3.03
CA TYR A 29 12.42 6.64 -3.51
C TYR A 29 13.31 5.63 -2.79
N LEU A 30 14.34 5.18 -3.49
CA LEU A 30 15.35 4.29 -2.93
C LEU A 30 16.55 5.12 -2.47
N ASP A 31 17.00 4.87 -1.24
CA ASP A 31 18.29 5.39 -0.81
C ASP A 31 19.47 4.59 -1.41
N SER A 32 20.70 5.05 -1.18
CA SER A 32 21.91 4.38 -1.69
C SER A 32 22.09 2.95 -1.18
N ASN A 33 21.38 2.53 -0.13
CA ASN A 33 21.38 1.19 0.42
C ASN A 33 20.19 0.34 -0.08
N ARG A 34 19.48 0.80 -1.11
CA ARG A 34 18.27 0.17 -1.65
C ARG A 34 17.13 0.07 -0.63
N ARG A 35 17.09 0.96 0.36
CA ARG A 35 15.97 1.05 1.29
C ARG A 35 14.91 1.99 0.73
N ALA A 36 13.66 1.50 0.72
CA ALA A 36 12.52 2.30 0.31
C ALA A 36 12.24 3.38 1.36
N LYS A 37 12.06 4.62 0.87
CA LYS A 37 11.64 5.78 1.63
C LYS A 37 10.33 6.28 1.04
N VAL A 38 9.40 6.65 1.92
CA VAL A 38 8.06 7.09 1.54
C VAL A 38 7.88 8.53 2.00
N THR A 39 7.63 9.44 1.05
CA THR A 39 7.09 10.77 1.34
C THR A 39 5.59 10.62 1.49
N PHE A 40 4.98 11.22 2.52
CA PHE A 40 3.55 11.06 2.73
C PHE A 40 2.91 12.30 3.35
N ILE A 41 1.61 12.43 3.11
CA ILE A 41 0.68 13.23 3.90
C ILE A 41 -0.23 12.27 4.64
N GLY A 42 -0.55 12.58 5.89
CA GLY A 42 -1.43 11.74 6.71
C GLY A 42 -2.17 12.55 7.76
N SER A 43 -3.28 11.99 8.22
CA SER A 43 -4.15 12.53 9.26
C SER A 43 -4.37 11.48 10.33
N PHE A 44 -4.67 11.90 11.55
CA PHE A 44 -5.13 10.96 12.57
C PHE A 44 -6.50 10.39 12.17
N ALA A 45 -6.68 9.08 12.34
CA ALA A 45 -7.91 8.40 11.93
C ALA A 45 -9.15 8.94 12.66
N TRP A 46 -9.00 9.34 13.93
CA TRP A 46 -10.09 9.97 14.69
C TRP A 46 -10.52 11.32 14.08
N TRP A 47 -9.58 12.12 13.55
CA TRP A 47 -9.90 13.40 12.93
C TRP A 47 -10.65 13.20 11.61
N SER A 48 -10.24 12.23 10.78
CA SER A 48 -10.95 11.89 9.54
C SER A 48 -12.38 11.43 9.83
N LYS A 49 -12.58 10.65 10.90
CA LYS A 49 -13.91 10.24 11.37
C LYS A 49 -14.76 11.41 11.88
N GLU A 50 -14.15 12.37 12.57
CA GLU A 50 -14.88 13.53 13.08
C GLU A 50 -15.25 14.50 11.95
N ALA A 51 -14.33 14.80 11.05
CA ALA A 51 -14.57 15.72 9.93
C ALA A 51 -15.64 15.21 8.95
N SER A 52 -15.72 13.89 8.73
CA SER A 52 -16.81 13.28 7.93
C SER A 52 -18.20 13.41 8.59
N MET A 53 -18.30 13.52 9.92
CA MET A 53 -19.58 13.76 10.60
C MET A 53 -20.11 15.19 10.38
N TYR A 54 -19.22 16.15 10.09
CA TYR A 54 -19.57 17.56 9.92
C TYR A 54 -19.81 17.96 8.46
N SER A 55 -20.03 17.00 7.56
CA SER A 55 -20.36 17.22 6.14
C SER A 55 -19.31 18.00 5.34
N TYR A 56 -18.03 17.96 5.75
CA TYR A 56 -16.91 18.26 4.86
C TYR A 56 -16.63 17.03 3.98
N GLU A 57 -17.61 16.65 3.16
CA GLU A 57 -17.63 15.35 2.47
C GLU A 57 -16.70 15.26 1.25
N ASP A 58 -16.16 16.36 0.75
CA ASP A 58 -15.59 16.35 -0.60
C ASP A 58 -14.12 15.88 -0.71
N ASP A 59 -13.39 15.66 0.40
CA ASP A 59 -11.92 15.45 0.28
C ASP A 59 -11.28 14.45 1.28
N LEU A 60 -12.08 13.69 2.04
CA LEU A 60 -11.56 12.76 3.06
C LEU A 60 -11.64 11.27 2.70
N SER A 61 -12.21 10.93 1.54
CA SER A 61 -12.32 9.55 1.07
C SER A 61 -10.94 8.89 0.88
N GLY A 62 -9.90 9.68 0.60
CA GLY A 62 -8.52 9.22 0.53
C GLY A 62 -7.89 8.88 1.89
N PHE A 63 -8.45 9.36 3.00
CA PHE A 63 -7.90 9.22 4.36
C PHE A 63 -8.59 8.11 5.14
N THR A 64 -8.58 6.88 4.61
CA THR A 64 -9.09 5.69 5.30
C THR A 64 -8.07 4.55 5.28
N TYR A 65 -8.22 3.60 6.20
CA TYR A 65 -7.38 2.40 6.21
C TYR A 65 -7.60 1.57 4.94
N GLU A 66 -8.85 1.48 4.49
CA GLU A 66 -9.25 0.77 3.28
C GLU A 66 -8.66 1.42 2.02
N SER A 67 -8.76 2.75 1.89
CA SER A 67 -8.17 3.51 0.77
C SER A 67 -6.66 3.31 0.71
N ASN A 68 -5.98 3.30 1.86
CA ASN A 68 -4.55 3.03 1.93
C ASN A 68 -4.17 1.63 1.44
N ILE A 69 -4.95 0.61 1.82
CA ILE A 69 -4.71 -0.76 1.41
C ILE A 69 -4.96 -0.92 -0.10
N SER A 70 -6.03 -0.31 -0.60
CA SER A 70 -6.34 -0.31 -2.03
C SER A 70 -5.25 0.38 -2.85
N ALA A 71 -4.81 1.57 -2.42
CA ALA A 71 -3.71 2.29 -3.05
C ALA A 71 -2.39 1.51 -3.01
N PHE A 72 -2.08 0.84 -1.89
CA PHE A 72 -0.94 -0.08 -1.81
C PHE A 72 -1.06 -1.22 -2.83
N GLY A 73 -2.25 -1.80 -3.02
CA GLY A 73 -2.51 -2.82 -4.03
C GLY A 73 -2.25 -2.32 -5.45
N GLY A 74 -2.72 -1.11 -5.78
CA GLY A 74 -2.45 -0.44 -7.06
C GLY A 74 -0.96 -0.21 -7.28
N LEU A 75 -0.28 0.39 -6.32
CA LEU A 75 1.18 0.58 -6.37
C LEU A 75 1.94 -0.73 -6.56
N PHE A 76 1.55 -1.78 -5.83
CA PHE A 76 2.20 -3.08 -5.91
C PHE A 76 2.00 -3.72 -7.29
N HIS A 77 0.79 -3.60 -7.85
CA HIS A 77 0.54 -3.98 -9.23
C HIS A 77 1.49 -3.26 -10.19
N SER A 78 1.56 -1.92 -10.11
CA SER A 78 2.39 -1.14 -11.02
C SER A 78 3.87 -1.47 -10.94
N VAL A 79 4.41 -1.68 -9.73
CA VAL A 79 5.82 -2.10 -9.56
C VAL A 79 6.10 -3.47 -10.17
N CYS A 80 5.13 -4.39 -10.12
CA CYS A 80 5.33 -5.77 -10.55
C CYS A 80 4.99 -6.03 -12.02
N PHE A 81 4.05 -5.28 -12.59
CA PHE A 81 3.42 -5.62 -13.86
C PHE A 81 3.36 -4.48 -14.89
N ASP A 82 3.51 -3.20 -14.49
CA ASP A 82 3.42 -2.05 -15.43
C ASP A 82 4.77 -1.68 -16.06
N GLY A 83 5.71 -2.62 -16.19
CA GLY A 83 6.96 -2.40 -16.95
C GLY A 83 6.72 -2.42 -18.46
N ASP A 84 7.47 -1.59 -19.21
CA ASP A 84 7.40 -1.32 -20.67
C ASP A 84 7.52 -2.53 -21.64
N ASP A 85 7.40 -3.77 -21.16
CA ASP A 85 7.54 -4.96 -22.00
C ASP A 85 6.52 -6.02 -21.61
N GLU A 86 5.31 -5.95 -22.19
CA GLU A 86 4.23 -6.95 -22.07
C GLU A 86 4.68 -8.39 -22.47
N ASN A 87 5.89 -8.54 -23.02
CA ASN A 87 6.47 -9.80 -23.48
C ASN A 87 7.58 -10.37 -22.58
N VAL A 88 7.95 -9.68 -21.49
CA VAL A 88 8.96 -10.19 -20.55
C VAL A 88 8.24 -10.75 -19.32
N PRO A 89 8.31 -12.07 -19.06
CA PRO A 89 7.79 -12.61 -17.81
C PRO A 89 8.46 -11.87 -16.65
N PRO A 90 7.76 -11.61 -15.53
CA PRO A 90 8.29 -10.85 -14.40
C PRO A 90 9.46 -11.62 -13.76
N ASN A 91 10.64 -11.51 -14.37
CA ASN A 91 11.83 -12.33 -14.11
C ASN A 91 12.58 -11.92 -12.84
N ASN A 92 11.92 -11.21 -11.91
CA ASN A 92 12.51 -10.77 -10.65
C ASN A 92 11.54 -10.81 -9.46
N ILE A 93 10.36 -11.42 -9.60
CA ILE A 93 9.55 -11.75 -8.43
C ILE A 93 10.05 -13.11 -7.93
N ASN A 94 10.98 -13.10 -6.96
CA ASN A 94 11.38 -14.30 -6.21
C ASN A 94 10.26 -14.73 -5.23
N GLY A 95 9.04 -14.89 -5.74
CA GLY A 95 7.88 -15.34 -5.00
C GLY A 95 6.88 -15.96 -5.98
N PRO A 96 5.90 -16.75 -5.53
CA PRO A 96 4.90 -17.29 -6.43
C PRO A 96 4.13 -16.11 -7.02
N VAL A 97 4.29 -15.88 -8.33
CA VAL A 97 3.59 -14.81 -9.07
C VAL A 97 2.09 -14.81 -8.77
N GLU A 98 1.53 -15.99 -8.50
CA GLU A 98 0.14 -16.19 -8.11
C GLU A 98 -0.21 -15.66 -6.71
N ASP A 99 0.69 -15.82 -5.73
CA ASP A 99 0.50 -15.28 -4.38
C ASP A 99 0.50 -13.74 -4.41
N VAL A 100 1.40 -13.16 -5.22
CA VAL A 100 1.48 -11.71 -5.42
C VAL A 100 0.20 -11.17 -6.05
N LYS A 101 -0.28 -11.80 -7.13
CA LYS A 101 -1.55 -11.42 -7.78
C LYS A 101 -2.73 -11.53 -6.83
N THR A 102 -2.83 -12.65 -6.11
CA THR A 102 -3.91 -12.88 -5.15
C THR A 102 -3.92 -11.81 -4.05
N LEU A 103 -2.75 -11.42 -3.53
CA LEU A 103 -2.66 -10.37 -2.53
C LEU A 103 -3.06 -9.00 -3.11
N ILE A 104 -2.63 -8.69 -4.34
CA ILE A 104 -2.98 -7.44 -5.03
C ILE A 104 -4.49 -7.33 -5.22
N GLU A 105 -5.14 -8.38 -5.74
CA GLU A 105 -6.60 -8.42 -5.93
C GLU A 105 -7.32 -8.18 -4.60
N ARG A 106 -6.89 -8.87 -3.53
CA ARG A 106 -7.45 -8.67 -2.18
C ARG A 106 -7.24 -7.26 -1.65
N CYS A 107 -6.13 -6.62 -1.97
CA CYS A 107 -5.87 -5.24 -1.58
C CYS A 107 -6.77 -4.27 -2.37
N GLN A 108 -6.95 -4.48 -3.67
CA GLN A 108 -7.83 -3.66 -4.51
C GLN A 108 -9.30 -3.78 -4.08
N ASP A 109 -9.74 -5.00 -3.74
CA ASP A 109 -11.05 -5.31 -3.21
C ASP A 109 -11.20 -5.00 -1.71
N ALA A 110 -10.29 -4.20 -1.12
CA ALA A 110 -10.17 -4.00 0.32
C ALA A 110 -11.54 -3.77 0.99
N LYS A 111 -12.04 -4.83 1.63
CA LYS A 111 -13.13 -4.77 2.61
C LYS A 111 -12.52 -4.46 3.97
N SER A 112 -13.32 -3.90 4.88
CA SER A 112 -12.96 -3.49 6.25
C SER A 112 -12.26 -4.52 7.15
N ARG A 113 -12.03 -5.75 6.69
CA ARG A 113 -11.32 -6.81 7.42
C ARG A 113 -9.85 -6.96 7.05
N LEU A 114 -9.43 -6.50 5.87
CA LEU A 114 -8.01 -6.56 5.50
C LEU A 114 -7.27 -5.43 6.21
N THR A 115 -6.10 -5.71 6.79
CA THR A 115 -5.25 -4.70 7.42
C THR A 115 -3.83 -4.80 6.89
N MET A 116 -3.06 -3.73 6.98
CA MET A 116 -1.64 -3.77 6.59
C MET A 116 -0.82 -4.73 7.46
N GLU A 117 -1.28 -5.08 8.66
CA GLU A 117 -0.65 -6.13 9.45
C GLU A 117 -0.79 -7.51 8.79
N VAL A 118 -1.98 -7.84 8.29
CA VAL A 118 -2.22 -9.10 7.55
C VAL A 118 -1.42 -9.12 6.26
N VAL A 119 -1.44 -8.03 5.50
CA VAL A 119 -0.65 -7.87 4.26
C VAL A 119 0.84 -8.12 4.53
N VAL A 120 1.41 -7.45 5.53
CA VAL A 120 2.84 -7.63 5.86
C VAL A 120 3.15 -9.04 6.31
N LYS A 121 2.31 -9.64 7.16
CA LYS A 121 2.51 -11.03 7.63
C LYS A 121 2.54 -12.01 6.46
N GLU A 122 1.63 -11.85 5.50
CA GLU A 122 1.58 -12.68 4.29
C GLU A 122 2.85 -12.49 3.45
N MET A 123 3.25 -11.25 3.17
CA MET A 123 4.48 -10.95 2.42
C MET A 123 5.75 -11.46 3.11
N GLU A 124 5.76 -11.55 4.44
CA GLU A 124 6.88 -12.10 5.22
C GLU A 124 6.99 -13.63 5.11
N THR A 125 5.92 -14.32 4.69
CA THR A 125 5.95 -15.77 4.43
C THR A 125 6.50 -16.11 3.06
N TRP A 126 6.56 -15.15 2.14
CA TRP A 126 7.15 -15.36 0.83
C TRP A 126 8.66 -15.50 0.97
N ASP A 127 9.20 -16.61 0.46
CA ASP A 127 10.62 -16.87 0.46
C ASP A 127 11.31 -16.01 -0.62
N LEU A 128 11.53 -14.73 -0.29
CA LEU A 128 12.11 -13.72 -1.18
C LEU A 128 13.64 -13.85 -1.34
N THR A 129 14.20 -15.04 -1.10
CA THR A 129 15.66 -15.28 -1.18
C THR A 129 16.20 -15.32 -2.60
#